data_AF-A0A0Q6JSX2-F1
#
_entry.id   AF-A0A0Q6JSX2-F1
#
_cell.length_a   1.000
_cell.length_b   1.000
_cell.length_c   1.000
_cell.angle_alpha   90.00
_cell.angle_beta   90.00
_cell.angle_gamma   90.00
#
_symmetry.space_group_name_H-M   'P 1'
#
loop_
_entity.id
_entity.type
_entity.pdbx_description
1 polymer ?
#
loop_
_entity_poly.entity_id
_entity_poly.type
_entity_poly.pdbx_seq_one_letter_code
_entity_poly.pdbx_strand_id
1 'polypeptide(L)'
;MSPVCDVPGMSLASKAFAGFDVDGRHIRIVITDAARIVEATALARRELDSAFDVFSATRPQSELQKLNRSFGRTMRVSPAMAEHLRRALAAAESSDGAVDPLGGGSSCYRDIDFDGTTVRLPQWSTLDLDGTAPEAAARRIEASIARRFGCDVVITVSGARRDDSRSPRHSWISAS
;
A
#
# COMPACT_ATOMS: atom_id res chain seq x y z
N MET A 1 -17.95 -14.77 -57.73
CA MET A 1 -18.70 -14.88 -56.46
C MET A 1 -17.83 -15.74 -55.52
N SER A 2 -16.96 -15.09 -54.76
CA SER A 2 -16.09 -15.75 -53.77
C SER A 2 -16.71 -15.59 -52.39
N PRO A 3 -16.68 -16.61 -51.52
CA PRO A 3 -17.23 -16.48 -50.18
C PRO A 3 -16.30 -15.59 -49.35
N VAL A 4 -16.89 -14.57 -48.73
CA VAL A 4 -16.22 -13.80 -47.68
C VAL A 4 -16.18 -14.71 -46.46
N CYS A 5 -14.99 -15.11 -46.03
CA CYS A 5 -14.81 -15.74 -44.73
C CYS A 5 -15.20 -14.71 -43.67
N ASP A 6 -16.31 -14.98 -42.98
CA ASP A 6 -16.67 -14.29 -41.75
C ASP A 6 -15.59 -14.62 -40.71
N VAL A 7 -14.79 -13.61 -40.36
CA VAL A 7 -13.80 -13.73 -39.28
C VAL A 7 -14.57 -13.65 -37.97
N PRO A 8 -14.54 -14.69 -37.10
CA PRO A 8 -15.27 -14.64 -35.84
C PRO A 8 -14.78 -13.44 -35.03
N GLY A 9 -15.73 -12.61 -34.60
CA GLY A 9 -15.50 -11.32 -33.95
C GLY A 9 -14.42 -11.38 -32.89
N MET A 10 -13.21 -10.96 -33.27
CA MET A 10 -12.13 -10.67 -32.35
C MET A 10 -12.52 -9.35 -31.69
N SER A 11 -13.31 -9.45 -30.62
CA SER A 11 -13.59 -8.32 -29.73
C SER A 11 -12.23 -7.75 -29.32
N LEU A 12 -11.91 -6.54 -29.78
CA LEU A 12 -10.77 -5.81 -29.24
C LEU A 12 -11.00 -5.73 -27.74
N ALA A 13 -10.09 -6.32 -26.95
CA ALA A 13 -10.09 -6.17 -25.51
C ALA A 13 -10.04 -4.67 -25.19
N SER A 14 -11.20 -4.10 -24.89
CA SER A 14 -11.36 -2.69 -24.59
C SER A 14 -10.81 -2.47 -23.19
N LYS A 15 -9.57 -1.98 -23.12
CA LYS A 15 -8.98 -1.57 -21.84
C LYS A 15 -9.62 -0.26 -21.40
N ALA A 16 -9.98 -0.19 -20.13
CA ALA A 16 -10.41 1.05 -19.49
C ALA A 16 -9.49 1.40 -18.33
N PHE A 17 -9.45 2.68 -17.99
CA PHE A 17 -8.75 3.16 -16.81
C PHE A 17 -9.58 4.21 -16.08
N ALA A 18 -9.32 4.32 -14.78
CA ALA A 18 -9.87 5.34 -13.92
C ALA A 18 -8.80 5.76 -12.91
N GLY A 19 -8.99 6.93 -12.29
CA GLY A 19 -8.10 7.41 -11.24
C GLY A 19 -8.86 8.06 -10.11
N PHE A 20 -8.27 8.05 -8.93
CA PHE A 20 -8.79 8.75 -7.77
C PHE A 20 -7.73 9.01 -6.71
N ASP A 21 -8.01 9.96 -5.82
CA ASP A 21 -7.19 10.22 -4.65
C ASP A 21 -7.75 9.55 -3.40
N VAL A 22 -6.84 9.02 -2.59
CA VAL A 22 -7.10 8.52 -1.24
C VAL A 22 -5.83 8.67 -0.41
N ASP A 23 -5.96 9.14 0.83
CA ASP A 23 -4.83 9.33 1.77
C ASP A 23 -3.66 10.18 1.21
N GLY A 24 -3.97 11.16 0.35
CA GLY A 24 -2.97 12.01 -0.31
C GLY A 24 -2.16 11.33 -1.42
N ARG A 25 -2.57 10.14 -1.86
CA ARG A 25 -1.95 9.36 -2.94
C ARG A 25 -2.88 9.31 -4.15
N HIS A 26 -2.29 9.36 -5.34
CA HIS A 26 -2.96 9.20 -6.62
C HIS A 26 -3.03 7.71 -6.97
N ILE A 27 -4.23 7.19 -7.12
CA ILE A 27 -4.49 5.81 -7.51
C ILE A 27 -4.87 5.79 -8.98
N ARG A 28 -4.26 4.89 -9.75
CA ARG A 28 -4.66 4.58 -11.12
C ARG A 28 -5.05 3.12 -11.21
N ILE A 29 -6.17 2.85 -11.86
CA ILE A 29 -6.68 1.51 -12.11
C ILE A 29 -6.78 1.32 -13.61
N VAL A 30 -6.29 0.19 -14.11
CA VAL A 30 -6.39 -0.23 -15.51
C VAL A 30 -6.97 -1.64 -15.52
N ILE A 31 -7.99 -1.89 -16.35
CA ILE A 31 -8.65 -3.19 -16.42
C ILE A 31 -8.87 -3.63 -17.87
N THR A 32 -8.97 -4.95 -18.13
CA THR A 32 -9.16 -5.49 -19.48
C THR A 32 -10.60 -5.53 -19.99
N ASP A 33 -11.59 -5.43 -19.10
CA ASP A 33 -13.02 -5.32 -19.45
C ASP A 33 -13.57 -3.92 -19.11
N ALA A 34 -13.63 -3.03 -20.10
CA ALA A 34 -14.14 -1.68 -19.91
C ALA A 34 -15.52 -1.59 -19.26
N ALA A 35 -16.40 -2.59 -19.41
CA ALA A 35 -17.73 -2.57 -18.82
C ALA A 35 -17.69 -2.58 -17.27
N ARG A 36 -16.58 -3.04 -16.67
CA ARG A 36 -16.44 -3.19 -15.22
C ARG A 36 -15.72 -2.02 -14.54
N ILE A 37 -15.24 -1.02 -15.29
CA ILE A 37 -14.37 0.03 -14.72
C ILE A 37 -15.02 0.79 -13.56
N VAL A 38 -16.32 1.07 -13.63
CA VAL A 38 -17.04 1.80 -12.57
C VAL A 38 -17.13 0.95 -11.30
N GLU A 39 -17.55 -0.31 -11.43
CA GLU A 39 -17.70 -1.25 -10.30
C GLU A 39 -16.36 -1.58 -9.65
N ALA A 40 -15.33 -1.84 -10.47
CA ALA A 40 -13.97 -2.11 -10.02
C ALA A 40 -13.35 -0.90 -9.31
N THR A 41 -13.54 0.31 -9.83
CA THR A 41 -13.06 1.54 -9.21
C THR A 41 -13.74 1.79 -7.87
N ALA A 42 -15.06 1.58 -7.79
CA ALA A 42 -15.79 1.72 -6.54
C ALA A 42 -15.34 0.70 -5.48
N LEU A 43 -15.08 -0.56 -5.88
CA LEU A 43 -14.54 -1.57 -4.98
C LEU A 43 -13.15 -1.19 -4.49
N ALA A 44 -12.25 -0.84 -5.41
CA ALA A 44 -10.88 -0.46 -5.08
C ALA A 44 -10.81 0.75 -4.14
N ARG A 45 -11.62 1.78 -4.40
CA ARG A 45 -11.67 2.97 -3.54
C ARG A 45 -12.05 2.61 -2.12
N ARG A 46 -13.10 1.80 -1.93
CA ARG A 46 -13.54 1.38 -0.59
C ARG A 46 -12.48 0.53 0.11
N GLU A 47 -11.92 -0.46 -0.58
CA GLU A 47 -10.94 -1.36 0.02
C GLU A 47 -9.62 -0.64 0.34
N LEU A 48 -9.14 0.26 -0.51
CA LEU A 48 -7.97 1.09 -0.21
C LEU A 48 -8.22 2.02 0.97
N ASP A 49 -9.37 2.70 1.00
CA ASP A 49 -9.72 3.61 2.09
C ASP A 49 -9.75 2.88 3.45
N SER A 50 -10.35 1.68 3.49
CA SER A 50 -10.31 0.81 4.68
C SER A 50 -8.90 0.31 5.02
N ALA A 51 -8.05 0.08 4.02
CA ALA A 51 -6.66 -0.32 4.25
C ALA A 51 -5.84 0.84 4.86
N PHE A 52 -6.10 2.09 4.46
CA PHE A 52 -5.45 3.26 5.06
C PHE A 52 -5.84 3.50 6.52
N ASP A 53 -7.02 3.05 6.97
CA ASP A 53 -7.35 3.04 8.41
C ASP A 53 -6.44 2.10 9.22
N VAL A 54 -5.69 1.21 8.55
CA VAL A 54 -4.71 0.34 9.20
C VAL A 54 -3.33 1.00 9.20
N PHE A 55 -2.77 1.31 8.03
CA PHE A 55 -1.35 1.66 7.89
C PHE A 55 -1.06 3.13 7.57
N SER A 56 -2.05 4.02 7.52
CA SER A 56 -1.78 5.43 7.21
C SER A 56 -0.93 6.11 8.29
N ALA A 57 0.16 6.74 7.88
CA ALA A 57 0.96 7.60 8.75
C ALA A 57 0.33 8.99 8.96
N THR A 58 -0.67 9.38 8.17
CA THR A 58 -1.32 10.71 8.27
C THR A 58 -2.60 10.64 9.09
N ARG A 59 -3.40 9.58 8.94
CA ARG A 59 -4.69 9.44 9.64
C ARG A 59 -4.47 9.28 11.14
N PRO A 60 -4.92 10.23 11.99
CA PRO A 60 -4.63 10.17 13.42
C PRO A 60 -5.22 8.94 14.12
N GLN A 61 -6.25 8.33 13.55
CA GLN A 61 -6.96 7.17 14.12
C GLN A 61 -6.51 5.84 13.52
N SER A 62 -5.55 5.84 12.59
CA SER A 62 -5.05 4.60 12.01
C SER A 62 -4.44 3.71 13.09
N GLU A 63 -4.47 2.41 12.84
CA GLU A 63 -3.83 1.46 13.74
C GLU A 63 -2.32 1.71 13.86
N LEU A 64 -1.64 2.07 12.77
CA LEU A 64 -0.22 2.46 12.77
C LEU A 64 0.03 3.65 13.71
N GLN A 65 -0.80 4.69 13.67
CA GLN A 65 -0.64 5.84 14.57
C GLN A 65 -0.92 5.50 16.04
N LYS A 66 -1.77 4.50 16.31
CA LYS A 66 -1.94 3.97 17.68
C LYS A 66 -0.68 3.24 18.15
N LEU A 67 -0.04 2.47 17.29
CA LEU A 67 1.25 1.82 17.59
C LEU A 67 2.36 2.84 17.83
N ASN A 68 2.46 3.88 16.99
CA ASN A 68 3.44 4.96 17.17
C ASN A 68 3.27 5.73 18.48
N ARG A 69 2.04 5.80 19.01
CA ARG A 69 1.73 6.41 20.31
C ARG A 69 1.75 5.42 21.48
N SER A 70 2.15 4.17 21.27
CA SER A 70 2.19 3.15 22.33
C SER A 70 3.37 3.33 23.29
N PHE A 71 4.42 4.06 22.89
CA PHE A 71 5.63 4.33 23.68
C PHE A 71 6.21 3.05 24.34
N GLY A 72 6.42 2.00 23.55
CA GLY A 72 7.03 0.75 24.02
C GLY A 72 6.08 -0.21 24.76
N ARG A 73 4.78 0.09 24.79
CA ARG A 73 3.77 -0.85 25.30
C ARG A 73 3.48 -1.95 24.27
N THR A 74 3.29 -3.18 24.75
CA THR A 74 2.77 -4.27 23.91
C THR A 74 1.31 -3.99 23.56
N MET A 75 1.00 -4.02 22.27
CA MET A 75 -0.31 -3.73 21.70
C MET A 75 -0.80 -4.94 20.91
N ARG A 76 -2.08 -5.30 21.08
CA ARG A 76 -2.73 -6.26 20.18
C ARG A 76 -3.00 -5.58 18.84
N VAL A 77 -2.70 -6.27 17.75
CA VAL A 77 -2.93 -5.78 16.39
C VAL A 77 -4.03 -6.55 15.67
N SER A 78 -4.67 -5.90 14.70
CA SER A 78 -5.61 -6.51 13.80
C SER A 78 -4.91 -7.51 12.87
N PRO A 79 -5.64 -8.50 12.31
CA PRO A 79 -5.08 -9.39 11.29
C PRO A 79 -4.51 -8.64 10.07
N ALA A 80 -5.11 -7.51 9.70
CA ALA A 80 -4.64 -6.69 8.59
C ALA A 80 -3.30 -6.00 8.92
N MET A 81 -3.17 -5.41 10.11
CA MET A 81 -1.89 -4.83 10.56
C MET A 81 -0.81 -5.91 10.69
N ALA A 82 -1.15 -7.07 11.25
CA ALA A 82 -0.23 -8.19 11.36
C ALA A 82 0.31 -8.64 9.99
N GLU A 83 -0.53 -8.66 8.96
CA GLU A 83 -0.11 -8.97 7.58
C GLU A 83 0.88 -7.93 7.02
N HIS A 84 0.61 -6.64 7.23
CA HIS A 84 1.53 -5.59 6.80
C HIS A 84 2.87 -5.64 7.57
N LEU A 85 2.85 -5.90 8.88
CA LEU A 85 4.04 -6.09 9.70
C LEU A 85 4.88 -7.28 9.21
N ARG A 86 4.25 -8.44 8.93
CA ARG A 86 4.96 -9.61 8.37
C ARG A 86 5.69 -9.27 7.08
N ARG A 87 5.01 -8.55 6.17
CA ARG A 87 5.60 -8.16 4.89
C ARG A 87 6.75 -7.18 5.05
N ALA A 88 6.62 -6.22 5.97
CA ALA A 88 7.65 -5.23 6.21
C ALA A 88 8.89 -5.86 6.88
N LEU A 89 8.71 -6.75 7.86
CA LEU A 89 9.80 -7.50 8.47
C LEU A 89 10.48 -8.43 7.46
N ALA A 90 9.73 -9.15 6.63
CA ALA A 90 10.30 -9.99 5.58
C ALA A 90 11.10 -9.16 4.54
N ALA A 91 10.64 -7.95 4.20
CA ALA A 91 11.37 -7.05 3.33
C ALA A 91 12.67 -6.55 3.97
N ALA A 92 12.65 -6.21 5.27
CA ALA A 92 13.84 -5.83 6.01
C ALA A 92 14.85 -6.98 6.11
N GLU A 93 14.40 -8.19 6.43
CA GLU A 93 15.24 -9.39 6.52
C GLU A 93 15.89 -9.74 5.18
N SER A 94 15.10 -9.80 4.10
CA SER A 94 15.62 -10.16 2.77
C SER A 94 16.56 -9.12 2.17
N SER A 95 16.56 -7.91 2.70
CA SER A 95 17.44 -6.82 2.28
C SER A 95 18.56 -6.50 3.27
N ASP A 96 18.74 -7.32 4.31
CA ASP A 96 19.68 -7.10 5.41
C ASP A 96 19.58 -5.69 6.02
N GLY A 97 18.35 -5.21 6.20
CA GLY A 97 18.06 -3.89 6.77
C GLY A 97 18.25 -2.71 5.82
N ALA A 98 18.48 -2.94 4.51
CA ALA A 98 18.49 -1.84 3.53
C ALA A 98 17.13 -1.13 3.43
N VAL A 99 16.04 -1.84 3.75
CA VAL A 99 14.77 -1.22 4.16
C VAL A 99 14.51 -1.55 5.64
N ASP A 100 14.05 -0.57 6.41
CA ASP A 100 13.69 -0.75 7.81
C ASP A 100 12.29 -0.14 8.05
N PRO A 101 11.33 -0.89 8.63
CA PRO A 101 10.03 -0.36 8.99
C PRO A 101 10.05 0.57 10.21
N LEU A 102 11.18 0.75 10.89
CA LEU A 102 11.34 1.76 11.93
C LEU A 102 11.99 3.03 11.38
N GLY A 103 11.36 4.16 11.66
CA GLY A 103 11.94 5.49 11.59
C GLY A 103 12.30 6.02 12.98
N GLY A 104 13.41 6.75 13.05
CA GLY A 104 13.88 7.44 14.26
C GLY A 104 14.59 6.54 15.27
N GLY A 105 15.43 7.14 16.12
CA GLY A 105 16.22 6.44 17.14
C GLY A 105 17.41 5.65 16.58
N SER A 106 17.95 4.77 17.41
CA SER A 106 19.09 3.88 17.07
C SER A 106 18.67 2.40 16.94
N SER A 107 17.36 2.12 17.00
CA SER A 107 16.81 0.76 16.88
C SER A 107 16.58 0.38 15.42
N CYS A 108 16.49 -0.91 15.17
CA CYS A 108 16.20 -1.48 13.85
C CYS A 108 15.05 -2.49 13.91
N TYR A 109 14.64 -3.02 12.76
CA TYR A 109 13.56 -4.00 12.66
C TYR A 109 13.71 -5.21 13.59
N ARG A 110 14.95 -5.59 13.94
CA ARG A 110 15.25 -6.71 14.87
C ARG A 110 14.87 -6.42 16.32
N ASP A 111 14.66 -5.15 16.66
CA ASP A 111 14.22 -4.73 18.00
C ASP A 111 12.68 -4.72 18.13
N ILE A 112 11.94 -4.98 17.04
CA ILE A 112 10.49 -5.16 17.07
C ILE A 112 10.17 -6.55 17.65
N ASP A 113 9.43 -6.56 18.75
CA ASP A 113 8.89 -7.80 19.33
C ASP A 113 7.49 -8.03 18.76
N PHE A 114 7.34 -9.06 17.91
CA PHE A 114 6.10 -9.37 17.20
C PHE A 114 5.85 -10.88 17.16
N ASP A 115 4.74 -11.32 17.77
CA ASP A 115 4.35 -12.74 17.85
C ASP A 115 3.33 -13.16 16.78
N GLY A 116 2.98 -12.25 15.86
CA GLY A 116 1.94 -12.45 14.85
C GLY A 116 0.57 -11.87 15.22
N THR A 117 0.34 -11.50 16.48
CA THR A 117 -0.93 -10.95 16.99
C THR A 117 -0.76 -9.79 17.96
N THR A 118 0.41 -9.69 18.60
CA THR A 118 0.82 -8.57 19.44
C THR A 118 2.15 -8.02 18.95
N VAL A 119 2.34 -6.72 19.11
CA VAL A 119 3.56 -6.02 18.73
C VAL A 119 4.00 -5.07 19.83
N ARG A 120 5.30 -4.97 20.06
CA ARG A 120 5.93 -3.95 20.89
C ARG A 120 7.06 -3.29 20.10
N LEU A 121 6.92 -2.00 19.86
CA LEU A 121 7.95 -1.20 19.21
C LEU A 121 9.03 -0.78 20.23
N PRO A 122 10.28 -0.56 19.82
CA PRO A 122 11.28 0.09 20.66
C PRO A 122 10.84 1.47 21.12
N GLN A 123 11.35 1.91 22.28
CA GLN A 123 11.04 3.25 22.78
C GLN A 123 11.57 4.31 21.82
N TRP A 124 10.79 5.36 21.61
CA TRP A 124 11.12 6.50 20.74
C TRP A 124 11.27 6.18 19.25
N SER A 125 10.85 4.98 18.81
CA SER A 125 10.74 4.63 17.39
C SER A 125 9.33 4.86 16.86
N THR A 126 9.23 5.14 15.56
CA THR A 126 7.97 5.17 14.81
C THR A 126 7.99 4.10 13.74
N LEU A 127 6.89 3.39 13.57
CA LEU A 127 6.67 2.48 12.46
C LEU A 127 6.32 3.28 11.19
N ASP A 128 7.02 2.97 10.11
CA ASP A 128 6.76 3.44 8.74
C ASP A 128 6.58 2.23 7.82
N LEU A 129 5.39 2.15 7.20
CA LEU A 129 5.02 1.08 6.28
C LEU A 129 4.79 1.61 4.85
N ASP A 130 5.09 2.88 4.57
CA ASP A 130 4.73 3.52 3.29
C ASP A 130 5.39 2.85 2.08
N GLY A 131 6.58 2.25 2.27
CA GLY A 131 7.31 1.53 1.21
C GLY A 131 6.80 0.12 0.91
N THR A 132 5.97 -0.48 1.76
CA THR A 132 5.56 -1.90 1.62
C THR A 132 4.04 -2.10 1.67
N ALA A 133 3.34 -1.40 2.55
CA ALA A 133 1.91 -1.63 2.79
C ALA A 133 0.99 -1.22 1.62
N PRO A 134 1.18 -0.08 0.93
CA PRO A 134 0.32 0.34 -0.17
C PRO A 134 0.36 -0.63 -1.36
N GLU A 135 1.55 -1.11 -1.72
CA GLU A 135 1.74 -2.10 -2.79
C GLU A 135 1.11 -3.45 -2.42
N ALA A 136 1.27 -3.89 -1.17
CA ALA A 136 0.62 -5.10 -0.68
C ALA A 136 -0.91 -4.98 -0.69
N ALA A 137 -1.45 -3.82 -0.30
CA ALA A 137 -2.88 -3.54 -0.36
C ALA A 137 -3.39 -3.54 -1.80
N ALA A 138 -2.71 -2.83 -2.71
CA ALA A 138 -3.05 -2.79 -4.13
C ALA A 138 -3.12 -4.20 -4.74
N ARG A 139 -2.08 -5.03 -4.55
CA ARG A 139 -2.06 -6.42 -5.05
C ARG A 139 -3.21 -7.28 -4.49
N ARG A 140 -3.55 -7.10 -3.22
CA ARG A 140 -4.68 -7.82 -2.60
C ARG A 140 -6.02 -7.42 -3.24
N ILE A 141 -6.19 -6.13 -3.52
CA ILE A 141 -7.39 -5.55 -4.11
C ILE A 141 -7.49 -5.93 -5.59
N GLU A 142 -6.38 -5.94 -6.33
CA GLU A 142 -6.30 -6.49 -7.69
C GLU A 142 -6.81 -7.94 -7.73
N ALA A 143 -6.31 -8.80 -6.84
CA ALA A 143 -6.77 -10.18 -6.74
C ALA A 143 -8.25 -10.29 -6.31
N SER A 144 -8.77 -9.33 -5.53
CA SER A 144 -10.19 -9.24 -5.17
C SER A 144 -11.05 -8.92 -6.40
N ILE A 145 -10.67 -7.89 -7.16
CA ILE A 145 -11.34 -7.44 -8.39
C ILE A 145 -11.27 -8.52 -9.47
N ALA A 146 -10.11 -9.12 -9.71
CA ALA A 146 -9.94 -10.16 -10.72
C ALA A 146 -10.86 -11.35 -10.46
N ARG A 147 -10.91 -11.83 -9.21
CA ARG A 147 -11.83 -12.91 -8.81
C ARG A 147 -13.29 -12.50 -8.90
N ARG A 148 -13.63 -11.25 -8.61
CA ARG A 148 -15.01 -10.77 -8.58
C ARG A 148 -15.60 -10.53 -9.96
N PHE A 149 -14.80 -9.99 -10.88
CA PHE A 149 -15.26 -9.50 -12.18
C PHE A 149 -14.76 -10.30 -13.37
N GLY A 150 -13.82 -11.23 -13.17
CA GLY A 150 -13.29 -12.09 -14.23
C GLY A 150 -12.43 -11.33 -15.25
N CYS A 151 -11.80 -10.23 -14.84
CA CYS A 151 -10.95 -9.39 -15.68
C CYS A 151 -9.58 -9.17 -15.04
N ASP A 152 -8.56 -8.96 -15.86
CA ASP A 152 -7.25 -8.52 -15.37
C ASP A 152 -7.32 -7.06 -14.94
N VAL A 153 -6.62 -6.75 -13.87
CA VAL A 153 -6.57 -5.41 -13.28
C VAL A 153 -5.16 -5.12 -12.79
N VAL A 154 -4.75 -3.87 -12.96
CA VAL A 154 -3.55 -3.31 -12.36
C VAL A 154 -3.93 -2.03 -11.63
N ILE A 155 -3.49 -1.92 -10.39
CA ILE A 155 -3.63 -0.76 -9.52
C ILE A 155 -2.23 -0.20 -9.28
N THR A 156 -2.01 1.04 -9.70
CA THR A 156 -0.79 1.78 -9.38
C THR A 156 -1.09 2.77 -8.28
N VAL A 157 -0.27 2.77 -7.23
CA VAL A 157 -0.29 3.77 -6.17
C VAL A 157 0.87 4.73 -6.41
N SER A 158 0.58 5.97 -6.76
CA SER A 158 1.61 6.99 -7.01
C SER A 158 1.43 8.21 -6.11
N GLY A 159 2.52 8.94 -5.93
CA GLY A 159 2.60 10.05 -4.99
C GLY A 159 3.37 9.66 -3.73
N ALA A 160 4.40 10.44 -3.43
CA ALA A 160 4.94 10.48 -2.09
C ALA A 160 3.91 11.16 -1.18
N ARG A 161 3.76 10.66 0.05
CA ARG A 161 3.12 11.45 1.11
C ARG A 161 3.74 12.85 1.07
N ARG A 162 2.93 13.90 0.94
CA ARG A 162 3.41 15.27 1.19
C ARG A 162 3.85 15.31 2.65
N ASP A 163 5.15 15.17 2.86
CA ASP A 163 5.77 15.21 4.16
C ASP A 163 5.88 16.67 4.61
N ASP A 164 4.96 17.11 5.47
CA ASP A 164 5.05 18.41 6.15
C ASP A 164 6.02 18.36 7.37
N SER A 165 6.68 17.22 7.62
CA SER A 165 7.58 17.01 8.76
C SER A 165 9.07 16.90 8.40
N ARG A 166 9.44 17.03 7.11
CA ARG A 166 10.83 17.27 6.73
C ARG A 166 11.24 18.70 7.08
N SER A 167 11.55 18.94 8.35
CA SER A 167 12.51 20.00 8.69
C SER A 167 13.83 19.66 7.98
N PRO A 168 14.36 20.55 7.12
CA PRO A 168 15.59 20.25 6.38
C PRO A 168 16.77 20.33 7.36
N ARG A 169 17.13 19.20 7.98
CA ARG A 169 18.43 19.05 8.61
C ARG A 169 19.42 18.56 7.56
N HIS A 170 20.13 19.55 7.03
CA HIS A 170 21.40 19.48 6.31
C HIS A 170 21.43 18.79 4.94
N SER A 171 21.62 19.64 3.92
CA SER A 171 22.57 19.51 2.80
C SER A 171 21.92 19.72 1.42
N TRP A 172 22.11 20.92 0.88
CA TRP A 172 22.57 21.05 -0.51
C TRP A 172 23.72 22.07 -0.48
N ILE A 173 24.90 21.56 -0.83
CA ILE A 173 26.07 22.35 -1.20
C ILE A 173 25.72 23.01 -2.54
N SER A 174 25.71 24.33 -2.59
CA SER A 174 25.89 25.02 -3.86
C SER A 174 27.39 25.22 -4.07
N ALA A 175 27.93 24.43 -5.00
CA ALA A 175 29.14 24.80 -5.72
C ALA A 175 28.75 25.88 -6.73
N SER A 176 29.34 27.07 -6.61
CA SER A 176 29.76 28.00 -7.67
C SER A 176 30.50 29.16 -7.03
#